data_AF-A0A973BW83-F1
#
_entry.id   AF-A0A973BW83-F1
#
_cell.length_a   1.000
_cell.length_b   1.000
_cell.length_c   1.000
_cell.angle_alpha   90.00
_cell.angle_beta   90.00
_cell.angle_gamma   90.00
#
_symmetry.space_group_name_H-M   'P 1'
#
loop_
_entity.id
_entity.type
_entity.pdbx_description
1 polymer ?
#
loop_
_entity_poly.entity_id
_entity_poly.type
_entity_poly.pdbx_seq_one_letter_code
_entity_poly.pdbx_strand_id
1 'polypeptide(L)' 'MIRTLLGALVVFLLATFPATWLLMLFLGNAGLALSYWGTLPLGILVSVLLGGATAPSFVVRS' A
#
# COMPACT_ATOMS: atom_id res chain seq x y z
N MET A 1 6.85 23.88 2.64
CA MET A 1 5.70 23.42 1.84
C MET A 1 6.11 22.31 0.87
N ILE A 2 6.75 22.60 -0.28
CA ILE A 2 7.07 21.56 -1.28
C ILE A 2 8.02 20.45 -0.76
N ARG A 3 9.03 20.80 0.03
CA ARG A 3 9.97 19.83 0.63
C ARG A 3 9.28 18.83 1.54
N THR A 4 8.28 19.29 2.29
CA THR A 4 7.49 18.46 3.21
C THR A 4 6.59 17.50 2.43
N LEU A 5 5.94 17.98 1.36
CA LEU A 5 5.14 17.15 0.47
C LEU A 5 5.99 16.08 -0.23
N LEU A 6 7.19 16.44 -0.70
CA LEU A 6 8.14 15.49 -1.27
C LEU A 6 8.57 14.43 -0.25
N GLY A 7 8.85 14.83 0.99
CA GLY A 7 9.16 13.90 2.06
C GLY A 7 8.01 12.92 2.34
N ALA A 8 6.77 13.43 2.43
CA ALA A 8 5.58 12.61 2.62
C ALA A 8 5.35 11.64 1.44
N LEU A 9 5.60 12.07 0.20
CA LEU A 9 5.52 11.23 -0.98
C LEU A 9 6.52 10.07 -0.92
N VAL A 10 7.77 10.33 -0.52
CA VAL A 10 8.79 9.28 -0.38
C VAL A 10 8.38 8.28 0.70
N VAL A 11 7.94 8.75 1.86
CA VAL A 11 7.47 7.88 2.95
C VAL A 11 6.27 7.05 2.49
N PHE A 12 5.32 7.64 1.78
CA PHE A 12 4.16 6.96 1.24
C PHE A 12 4.55 5.84 0.27
N LEU A 13 5.46 6.11 -0.67
CA LEU A 13 5.95 5.11 -1.62
C LEU A 13 6.68 3.97 -0.91
N LEU A 14 7.52 4.27 0.09
CA LEU A 14 8.21 3.26 0.87
C LEU A 14 7.26 2.41 1.74
N ALA A 15 6.26 3.04 2.36
CA ALA A 15 5.29 2.34 3.20
C ALA A 15 4.38 1.41 2.39
N THR A 16 4.02 1.80 1.16
CA THR A 16 3.17 1.00 0.26
C THR A 16 3.97 0.01 -0.60
N PHE A 17 5.30 0.13 -0.63
CA PHE A 17 6.19 -0.72 -1.43
C PHE A 17 6.03 -2.23 -1.15
N PRO A 18 6.02 -2.71 0.11
CA PRO A 18 5.95 -4.15 0.38
C PRO A 18 4.65 -4.77 -0.14
N ALA A 19 3.51 -4.10 0.08
CA ALA A 19 2.21 -4.57 -0.41
C ALA A 19 2.15 -4.55 -1.94
N THR A 20 2.66 -3.50 -2.58
CA THR A 20 2.69 -3.37 -4.04
C THR A 20 3.56 -4.46 -4.68
N TRP A 21 4.72 -4.77 -4.09
CA TRP A 21 5.60 -5.82 -4.58
C TRP A 21 5.00 -7.22 -4.44
N LEU A 22 4.42 -7.54 -3.28
CA LEU A 22 3.73 -8.82 -3.08
C LEU A 22 2.54 -8.97 -4.04
N LEU A 23 1.81 -7.87 -4.30
CA LEU A 23 0.71 -7.86 -5.26
C LEU A 23 1.23 -8.10 -6.69
N MET A 24 2.35 -7.50 -7.10
CA MET A 24 2.97 -7.77 -8.40
C MET A 24 3.36 -9.23 -8.54
N LEU A 25 3.92 -9.85 -7.50
CA LEU A 25 4.25 -11.28 -7.52
C LEU A 25 2.98 -12.13 -7.67
N PHE A 26 1.93 -11.83 -6.91
CA PHE A 26 0.66 -12.54 -7.01
C PHE A 26 0.05 -12.43 -8.42
N LEU A 27 -0.03 -11.20 -8.95
CA LEU A 27 -0.57 -10.94 -10.28
C LEU A 27 0.30 -11.59 -11.37
N GLY A 28 1.62 -11.57 -11.21
CA GLY A 28 2.55 -12.28 -12.10
C GLY A 28 2.30 -13.78 -12.14
N ASN A 29 2.04 -14.41 -10.99
CA ASN A 29 1.63 -15.82 -10.93
C ASN A 29 0.24 -16.07 -11.55
N ALA A 30 -0.63 -15.07 -11.57
CA ALA A 30 -1.93 -15.12 -12.26
C ALA A 30 -1.83 -14.82 -13.77
N GLY A 31 -0.62 -14.67 -14.33
CA GLY A 31 -0.39 -14.35 -15.74
C GLY A 31 -0.50 -12.85 -16.08
N LEU A 32 -0.64 -11.98 -15.08
CA LEU A 32 -0.69 -10.53 -15.23
C LEU A 32 0.65 -9.90 -14.83
N ALA A 33 1.58 -9.82 -15.79
CA ALA A 33 2.90 -9.21 -15.60
C ALA A 33 2.85 -7.67 -15.68
N LEU A 34 2.19 -7.04 -14.69
CA LEU A 34 2.07 -5.59 -14.61
C LEU A 34 3.35 -4.94 -14.08
N SER A 35 3.62 -3.71 -14.53
CA SER A 35 4.72 -2.89 -14.03
C SER A 35 4.39 -2.31 -12.65
N TYR A 36 5.42 -1.91 -11.90
CA TYR A 36 5.24 -1.27 -10.58
C TYR A 36 4.25 -0.11 -10.62
N TRP A 37 4.38 0.79 -11.59
CA TRP A 37 3.48 1.94 -11.75
C TRP A 37 2.04 1.52 -12.12
N GLY A 38 1.87 0.40 -12.82
CA GLY A 38 0.56 -0.18 -13.11
C GLY A 38 -0.09 -0.85 -11.90
N THR A 39 0.71 -1.42 -11.00
CA THR A 39 0.22 -2.12 -9.79
C THR A 39 0.06 -1.19 -8.58
N LEU A 40 0.76 -0.06 -8.56
CA LEU A 40 0.77 0.89 -7.44
C LEU A 40 -0.62 1.36 -6.98
N PRO A 41 -1.59 1.69 -7.85
CA PRO A 41 -2.93 2.07 -7.42
C PRO A 41 -3.62 0.99 -6.57
N LEU A 42 -3.52 -0.28 -6.99
CA LEU A 42 -4.06 -1.41 -6.22
C LEU A 42 -3.23 -1.70 -4.97
N GLY A 43 -1.90 -1.56 -5.04
CA GLY A 43 -1.01 -1.73 -3.89
C GLY A 43 -1.32 -0.76 -2.75
N ILE A 44 -1.71 0.48 -3.07
CA ILE A 44 -2.19 1.46 -2.08
C ILE A 44 -3.47 0.96 -1.41
N LEU A 45 -4.46 0.49 -2.18
CA LEU A 45 -5.72 -0.04 -1.63
C LEU A 45 -5.46 -1.25 -0.72
N VAL A 46 -4.59 -2.17 -1.14
CA VAL A 46 -4.19 -3.33 -0.33
C VAL A 46 -3.50 -2.89 0.96
N SER A 47 -2.62 -1.87 0.91
CA SER A 47 -1.96 -1.33 2.11
C SER A 47 -2.98 -0.77 3.11
N VAL A 48 -3.98 -0.03 2.62
CA VAL A 48 -5.06 0.53 3.45
C VAL A 48 -5.89 -0.59 4.07
N LEU A 49 -6.24 -1.62 3.29
CA LEU A 49 -7.01 -2.77 3.78
C LEU A 49 -6.23 -3.55 4.84
N LEU A 50 -4.94 -3.79 4.63
CA LEU A 50 -4.07 -4.46 5.61
C LEU A 50 -3.94 -3.65 6.90
N GLY A 51 -3.76 -2.33 6.79
CA GLY A 51 -3.73 -1.44 7.95
C GLY A 51 -5.05 -1.46 8.73
N GLY A 52 -6.19 -1.44 8.03
CA GLY A 52 -7.51 -1.53 8.65
C GLY A 52 -7.78 -2.88 9.30
N ALA A 53 -7.39 -3.99 8.66
CA ALA A 53 -7.59 -5.33 9.18
C ALA A 53 -6.69 -5.66 10.40
N THR A 54 -5.54 -4.98 10.52
CA THR A 54 -4.59 -5.17 11.62
C THR A 54 -4.75 -4.15 12.74
N ALA A 55 -5.64 -3.15 12.57
CA ALA A 55 -5.87 -2.14 13.59
C ALA A 55 -6.56 -2.74 14.83
N PRO A 56 -6.11 -2.40 16.05
CA PRO A 56 -6.75 -2.87 17.27
C PRO A 56 -8.18 -2.34 17.38
N SER A 57 -9.13 -3.21 17.71
CA SER A 57 -10.51 -2.82 17.99
C SER A 57 -10.60 -2.15 19.36
N PHE A 58 -10.71 -0.83 19.38
CA PHE A 58 -11.03 -0.10 20.60
C PHE A 58 -12.55 -0.16 20.83
N VAL A 59 -12.97 -0.94 21.82
CA VAL A 59 -14.35 -0.88 22.33
C VAL A 59 -14.42 0.28 23.32
N VAL A 60 -14.96 1.42 22.89
CA VAL A 60 -15.32 2.50 23.81
C VAL A 60 -16.51 2.02 24.63
N ARG A 61 -16.27 1.62 25.88
CA ARG A 61 -17.34 1.36 26.85
C ARG A 61 -17.71 2.69 27.50
N SER A 62 -18.89 3.20 27.14
CA SER A 62 -19.56 4.33 27.79
C SER A 62 -20.18 3.93 29.12
#